data_AF-A0A7Y0CHM7-F1
#
_entry.id   AF-A0A7Y0CHM7-F1
#
_cell.length_a   1.000
_cell.length_b   1.000
_cell.length_c   1.000
_cell.angle_alpha   90.00
_cell.angle_beta   90.00
_cell.angle_gamma   90.00
#
_symmetry.space_group_name_H-M   'P 1'
#
loop_
_entity.id
_entity.type
_entity.pdbx_description
1 polymer ?
#
loop_
_entity_poly.entity_id
_entity_poly.type
_entity_poly.pdbx_seq_one_letter_code
_entity_poly.pdbx_strand_id
1 'polypeptide(L)'
;METAPAIDGAALRAARERAGLTQHQLAHEVGVVGGERISMWERGEARPRSPHLLHAVARAVQVRTTALLLLPEGAASLRWLRFAAGLSVDEVARAAQVSVASLKRWEARGCRRMPSAATLNAMAAALGVASTEVESALGLQSEAVSTA
;
A
#
# COMPACT_ATOMS: atom_id res chain seq x y z
N MET A 1 9.94 -9.32 7.52
CA MET A 1 9.30 -9.54 6.22
C MET A 1 8.46 -8.30 5.91
N GLU A 2 8.67 -7.65 4.76
CA GLU A 2 7.90 -6.46 4.36
C GLU A 2 6.45 -6.90 4.13
N THR A 3 5.55 -6.55 5.06
CA THR A 3 4.14 -6.90 4.95
C THR A 3 3.41 -5.78 4.21
N ALA A 4 2.83 -6.13 3.05
CA ALA A 4 1.91 -5.26 2.32
C ALA A 4 0.74 -4.84 3.26
N PRO A 5 0.17 -3.63 3.10
CA PRO A 5 -0.96 -3.20 3.91
C PRO A 5 -2.14 -4.17 3.78
N ALA A 6 -2.98 -4.20 4.81
CA ALA A 6 -4.21 -4.98 4.78
C ALA A 6 -5.17 -4.41 3.74
N ILE A 7 -5.96 -5.29 3.12
CA ILE A 7 -7.00 -4.90 2.15
C ILE A 7 -8.37 -5.24 2.72
N ASP A 8 -9.39 -4.54 2.25
CA ASP A 8 -10.78 -4.88 2.53
C ASP A 8 -11.24 -5.93 1.50
N GLY A 9 -11.19 -7.20 1.92
CA GLY A 9 -11.58 -8.33 1.08
C GLY A 9 -13.07 -8.32 0.70
N ALA A 10 -13.93 -7.81 1.57
CA ALA A 10 -15.35 -7.67 1.29
C ALA A 10 -15.60 -6.57 0.24
N ALA A 11 -14.91 -5.44 0.34
CA ALA A 11 -14.96 -4.38 -0.68
C ALA A 11 -14.46 -4.87 -2.03
N LEU A 12 -13.37 -5.66 -2.06
CA LEU A 12 -12.87 -6.30 -3.28
C LEU A 12 -13.92 -7.21 -3.90
N ARG A 13 -14.52 -8.10 -3.10
CA ARG A 13 -15.57 -9.01 -3.56
C ARG A 13 -16.75 -8.25 -4.16
N ALA A 14 -17.27 -7.26 -3.43
CA ALA A 14 -18.40 -6.45 -3.88
C ALA A 14 -18.08 -5.66 -5.16
N ALA A 15 -16.87 -5.13 -5.29
CA ALA A 15 -16.43 -4.45 -6.52
C ALA A 15 -16.33 -5.41 -7.70
N ARG A 16 -15.75 -6.60 -7.50
CA ARG A 16 -15.65 -7.65 -8.53
C ARG A 16 -17.03 -8.09 -9.02
N GLU A 17 -17.97 -8.34 -8.10
CA GLU A 17 -19.34 -8.76 -8.45
C GLU A 17 -20.09 -7.67 -9.20
N ARG A 18 -19.94 -6.38 -8.82
CA ARG A 18 -20.50 -5.26 -9.58
C ARG A 18 -19.89 -5.11 -10.97
N ALA A 19 -18.62 -5.45 -11.14
CA ALA A 19 -17.95 -5.49 -12.45
C ALA A 19 -18.35 -6.72 -13.28
N GLY A 20 -19.17 -7.62 -12.76
CA GLY A 20 -19.62 -8.83 -13.47
C GLY A 20 -18.53 -9.89 -13.66
N LEU A 21 -17.44 -9.81 -12.90
CA LEU A 21 -16.29 -10.70 -13.04
C LEU A 21 -16.39 -11.90 -12.09
N THR A 22 -16.05 -13.09 -12.59
CA THR A 22 -15.71 -14.23 -11.73
C THR A 22 -14.31 -14.04 -11.12
N GLN A 23 -14.00 -14.76 -10.03
CA GLN A 23 -12.65 -14.76 -9.47
C GLN A 23 -11.60 -15.20 -10.50
N HIS A 24 -11.93 -16.14 -11.38
CA HIS A 24 -11.03 -16.62 -12.43
C HIS A 24 -10.77 -15.56 -13.51
N GLN A 25 -11.82 -14.84 -13.93
CA GLN A 25 -11.68 -13.74 -14.90
C GLN A 25 -10.84 -12.61 -14.33
N LEU A 26 -11.08 -12.18 -13.08
CA LEU A 26 -10.26 -11.17 -12.44
C LEU A 26 -8.79 -11.63 -12.33
N ALA A 27 -8.56 -12.90 -11.98
CA ALA A 27 -7.21 -13.46 -11.91
C ALA A 27 -6.49 -13.36 -13.27
N HIS A 28 -7.18 -13.75 -14.35
CA HIS A 28 -6.67 -13.65 -15.71
C HIS A 28 -6.36 -12.20 -16.11
N GLU A 29 -7.27 -11.26 -15.87
CA GLU A 29 -7.10 -9.84 -16.21
C GLU A 29 -5.89 -9.19 -15.53
N VAL A 30 -5.63 -9.53 -14.27
CA VAL A 30 -4.50 -8.95 -13.52
C VAL A 30 -3.22 -9.80 -13.59
N GLY A 31 -3.21 -10.84 -14.42
CA GLY A 31 -2.03 -11.68 -14.68
C GLY A 31 -1.62 -12.57 -13.50
N VAL A 32 -2.56 -12.99 -12.66
CA VAL A 32 -2.30 -13.97 -11.59
C VAL A 32 -2.92 -15.33 -11.91
N VAL A 33 -2.23 -16.39 -11.51
CA VAL A 33 -2.67 -17.76 -11.80
C VAL A 33 -3.78 -18.18 -10.84
N GLY A 34 -4.94 -18.52 -11.40
CA GLY A 34 -6.05 -19.17 -10.71
C GLY A 34 -6.92 -18.23 -9.85
N GLY A 35 -8.23 -18.50 -9.84
CA GLY A 35 -9.20 -17.75 -9.02
C GLY A 35 -8.97 -17.89 -7.51
N GLU A 36 -8.29 -18.95 -7.06
CA GLU A 36 -8.00 -19.18 -5.63
C GLU A 36 -7.23 -18.01 -5.01
N ARG A 37 -6.33 -17.37 -5.77
CA ARG A 37 -5.60 -16.20 -5.26
C ARG A 37 -6.52 -15.03 -4.96
N ILE A 38 -7.50 -14.77 -5.84
CA ILE A 38 -8.53 -13.76 -5.62
C ILE A 38 -9.39 -14.15 -4.42
N SER A 39 -9.75 -15.44 -4.32
CA SER A 39 -10.53 -15.97 -3.20
C SER A 39 -9.84 -15.75 -1.85
N MET A 40 -8.55 -16.05 -1.73
CA MET A 40 -7.77 -15.77 -0.52
C MET A 40 -7.70 -14.27 -0.20
N TRP A 41 -7.66 -13.38 -1.21
CA TRP A 41 -7.69 -11.93 -1.00
C TRP A 41 -9.05 -11.46 -0.47
N GLU A 42 -10.14 -11.96 -1.04
CA GLU A 42 -11.51 -11.66 -0.62
C GLU A 42 -11.80 -12.15 0.80
N ARG A 43 -11.18 -13.26 1.23
CA ARG A 43 -11.26 -13.80 2.59
C ARG A 43 -10.29 -13.14 3.58
N GLY A 44 -9.40 -12.26 3.12
CA GLY A 44 -8.38 -11.62 3.95
C GLY A 44 -7.20 -12.53 4.36
N GLU A 45 -7.11 -13.73 3.80
CA GLU A 45 -6.05 -14.72 4.07
C GLU A 45 -4.73 -14.34 3.39
N ALA A 46 -4.81 -13.61 2.28
CA ALA A 46 -3.66 -13.09 1.55
C ALA A 46 -3.91 -11.66 1.05
N ARG A 47 -2.89 -11.05 0.47
CA ARG A 47 -2.94 -9.67 -0.05
C ARG A 47 -2.09 -9.55 -1.32
N PRO A 48 -2.42 -8.63 -2.24
CA PRO A 48 -1.53 -8.25 -3.33
C PRO A 48 -0.18 -7.78 -2.78
N ARG A 49 0.92 -8.42 -3.22
CA ARG A 49 2.25 -8.17 -2.66
C ARG A 49 2.92 -6.90 -3.19
N SER A 50 2.43 -6.34 -4.29
CA SER A 50 2.99 -5.12 -4.87
C SER A 50 1.90 -4.05 -5.07
N PRO A 51 2.28 -2.76 -4.97
CA PRO A 51 1.41 -1.64 -5.29
C PRO A 51 0.85 -1.70 -6.71
N HIS A 52 1.67 -2.06 -7.69
CA HIS A 52 1.24 -2.18 -9.09
C HIS A 52 0.16 -3.26 -9.28
N LEU A 53 0.27 -4.41 -8.61
CA LEU A 53 -0.74 -5.46 -8.67
C LEU A 53 -2.04 -5.01 -8.01
N LEU A 54 -1.95 -4.35 -6.85
CA LEU A 54 -3.13 -3.79 -6.19
C LEU A 54 -3.85 -2.77 -7.09
N HIS A 55 -3.10 -1.89 -7.78
CA HIS A 55 -3.66 -0.94 -8.74
C HIS A 55 -4.25 -1.63 -9.98
N ALA A 56 -3.64 -2.71 -10.47
CA ALA A 56 -4.20 -3.50 -11.57
C ALA A 56 -5.56 -4.09 -11.17
N VAL A 57 -5.68 -4.63 -9.95
CA VAL A 57 -6.94 -5.12 -9.38
C VAL A 57 -7.97 -3.98 -9.28
N ALA A 58 -7.59 -2.84 -8.69
CA ALA A 58 -8.48 -1.70 -8.54
C ALA A 58 -9.03 -1.20 -9.90
N ARG A 59 -8.19 -1.15 -10.93
CA ARG A 59 -8.61 -0.81 -12.31
C ARG A 59 -9.57 -1.85 -12.89
N ALA A 60 -9.25 -3.14 -12.77
CA ALA A 60 -10.09 -4.23 -13.30
C ALA A 60 -11.50 -4.22 -12.68
N VAL A 61 -11.59 -3.94 -11.38
CA VAL A 61 -12.88 -3.83 -10.66
C VAL A 61 -13.43 -2.40 -10.60
N GLN A 62 -12.85 -1.47 -11.37
CA GLN A 62 -13.31 -0.10 -11.58
C GLN A 62 -13.54 0.72 -10.28
N VAL A 63 -12.61 0.61 -9.32
CA VAL A 63 -12.62 1.41 -8.09
C VAL A 63 -11.28 2.11 -7.87
N ARG A 64 -11.27 3.12 -6.99
CA ARG A 64 -10.02 3.71 -6.51
C ARG A 64 -9.28 2.69 -5.65
N THR A 65 -7.95 2.63 -5.75
CA THR A 65 -7.12 1.74 -4.93
C THR A 65 -7.36 1.91 -3.43
N THR A 66 -7.57 3.15 -2.97
CA THR A 66 -7.86 3.43 -1.56
C THR A 66 -9.17 2.82 -1.06
N ALA A 67 -10.12 2.51 -1.94
CA ALA A 67 -11.35 1.81 -1.56
C ALA A 67 -11.12 0.32 -1.26
N LEU A 68 -9.97 -0.24 -1.67
CA LEU A 68 -9.58 -1.61 -1.38
C LEU A 68 -8.60 -1.71 -0.20
N LEU A 69 -8.05 -0.60 0.28
CA LEU A 69 -7.09 -0.59 1.38
C LEU A 69 -7.80 -0.35 2.71
N LEU A 70 -7.48 -1.18 3.70
CA LEU A 70 -7.87 -0.88 5.08
C LEU A 70 -6.93 0.20 5.62
N LEU A 71 -7.52 1.30 6.11
CA LEU A 71 -6.77 2.30 6.85
C LEU A 71 -6.49 1.74 8.25
N PRO A 72 -5.22 1.63 8.69
CA PRO A 72 -4.90 1.19 10.04
C PRO A 72 -5.45 2.17 11.08
N GLU A 73 -5.78 1.64 12.27
CA GLU A 73 -6.18 2.47 13.41
C GLU A 73 -5.05 3.46 13.76
N GLY A 74 -5.39 4.75 13.88
CA GLY A 74 -4.43 5.84 14.08
C GLY A 74 -4.17 6.63 12.80
N ALA A 75 -3.12 6.27 12.05
CA ALA A 75 -2.69 7.02 10.86
C ALA A 75 -2.08 6.12 9.77
N ALA A 76 -2.15 6.59 8.52
CA ALA A 76 -1.53 5.91 7.40
C ALA A 76 0.00 5.82 7.58
N SER A 77 0.52 4.59 7.53
CA SER A 77 1.97 4.39 7.46
C SER A 77 2.53 4.82 6.09
N LEU A 78 3.84 5.06 6.03
CA LEU A 78 4.50 5.41 4.77
C LEU A 78 4.32 4.32 3.69
N ARG A 79 4.31 3.05 4.12
CA ARG A 79 4.01 1.93 3.23
C ARG A 79 2.59 1.98 2.71
N TRP A 80 1.62 2.32 3.56
CA TRP A 80 0.22 2.48 3.14
C TRP A 80 0.09 3.58 2.09
N LEU A 81 0.68 4.76 2.33
CA LEU A 81 0.69 5.88 1.39
C LEU A 81 1.28 5.47 0.04
N ARG A 82 2.39 4.74 0.08
CA ARG A 82 3.03 4.22 -1.13
C ARG A 82 2.14 3.25 -1.92
N PHE A 83 1.44 2.34 -1.23
CA PHE A 83 0.49 1.43 -1.88
C PHE A 83 -0.73 2.19 -2.44
N ALA A 84 -1.23 3.19 -1.73
CA ALA A 84 -2.30 4.06 -2.22
C ALA A 84 -1.88 4.80 -3.49
N ALA A 85 -0.65 5.31 -3.54
CA ALA A 85 -0.07 5.96 -4.72
C ALA A 85 0.32 5.00 -5.87
N GLY A 86 0.42 3.70 -5.59
CA GLY A 86 0.76 2.69 -6.61
C GLY A 86 2.24 2.61 -6.96
N LEU A 87 3.10 3.14 -6.08
CA LEU A 87 4.53 3.24 -6.31
C LEU A 87 5.29 2.11 -5.61
N SER A 88 6.29 1.55 -6.27
CA SER A 88 7.31 0.71 -5.65
C SER A 88 8.19 1.52 -4.69
N VAL A 89 8.89 0.80 -3.81
CA VAL A 89 9.85 1.43 -2.87
C VAL A 89 10.97 2.14 -3.64
N ASP A 90 11.42 1.58 -4.76
CA ASP A 90 12.45 2.16 -5.62
C ASP A 90 12.00 3.47 -6.27
N GLU A 91 10.73 3.57 -6.69
CA GLU A 91 10.16 4.80 -7.27
C GLU A 91 10.12 5.94 -6.26
N VAL A 92 9.61 5.68 -5.04
CA VAL A 92 9.57 6.71 -3.99
C VAL A 92 10.98 7.11 -3.56
N ALA A 93 11.90 6.14 -3.41
CA ALA A 93 13.27 6.43 -3.01
C ALA A 93 13.98 7.31 -4.04
N ARG A 94 13.81 7.01 -5.33
CA ARG A 94 14.36 7.80 -6.43
C ARG A 94 13.78 9.21 -6.46
N ALA A 95 12.45 9.34 -6.36
CA ALA A 95 11.79 10.65 -6.35
C ALA A 95 12.25 11.53 -5.18
N ALA A 96 12.43 10.92 -4.01
CA ALA A 96 12.88 11.59 -2.79
C ALA A 96 14.40 11.79 -2.69
N GLN A 97 15.17 11.29 -3.67
CA GLN A 97 16.64 11.29 -3.67
C GLN A 97 17.25 10.65 -2.41
N VAL A 98 16.66 9.54 -1.95
CA VAL A 98 17.16 8.75 -0.81
C VAL A 98 17.50 7.34 -1.24
N SER A 99 18.28 6.63 -0.42
CA SER A 99 18.54 5.22 -0.68
C SER A 99 17.28 4.38 -0.42
N VAL A 100 17.09 3.31 -1.21
CA VAL A 100 16.03 2.31 -0.99
C VAL A 100 16.13 1.71 0.43
N ALA A 101 17.34 1.52 0.93
CA ALA A 101 17.58 1.03 2.29
C ALA A 101 17.07 1.99 3.38
N SER A 102 17.24 3.31 3.18
CA SER A 102 16.68 4.34 4.07
C SER A 102 15.16 4.27 4.08
N LEU A 103 14.54 4.23 2.89
CA LEU A 103 13.09 4.18 2.77
C LEU A 103 12.49 2.91 3.40
N LYS A 104 13.08 1.74 3.15
CA LYS A 104 12.66 0.47 3.81
C LYS A 104 12.77 0.55 5.33
N ARG A 105 13.82 1.18 5.84
CA ARG A 105 14.02 1.37 7.28
C ARG A 105 12.93 2.28 7.86
N TRP A 106 12.60 3.38 7.18
CA TRP A 106 11.54 4.29 7.58
C TRP A 106 10.17 3.63 7.58
N GLU A 107 9.84 2.83 6.56
CA GLU A 107 8.57 2.08 6.55
C GLU A 107 8.47 1.01 7.64
N ALA A 108 9.60 0.50 8.12
CA ALA A 108 9.61 -0.56 9.13
C ALA A 108 9.57 -0.01 10.56
N ARG A 109 10.14 1.18 10.80
CA ARG A 109 10.42 1.67 12.17
C ARG A 109 10.12 3.15 12.38
N GLY A 110 9.62 3.84 11.36
CA GLY A 110 9.59 5.30 11.35
C GLY A 110 10.99 5.90 11.22
N CYS A 111 11.04 7.22 11.36
CA CYS A 111 12.26 8.00 11.25
C CYS A 111 12.66 8.53 12.62
N ARG A 112 13.93 8.30 13.02
CA ARG A 112 14.46 8.84 14.29
C ARG A 112 14.76 10.34 14.21
N ARG A 113 15.19 10.79 13.04
CA ARG A 113 15.49 12.19 12.75
C ARG A 113 14.80 12.55 11.44
N MET A 114 13.90 13.51 11.48
CA MET A 114 13.11 13.89 10.31
C MET A 114 14.03 14.29 9.14
N PRO A 115 13.74 13.83 7.90
CA PRO A 115 14.43 14.30 6.71
C PRO A 115 14.26 15.81 6.51
N SER A 116 15.03 16.38 5.58
CA SER A 116 14.88 17.79 5.23
C SER A 116 13.50 18.07 4.62
N ALA A 117 13.04 19.32 4.70
CA ALA A 117 11.82 19.76 4.05
C ALA A 117 11.81 19.47 2.53
N ALA A 118 12.97 19.55 1.87
CA ALA A 118 13.10 19.20 0.46
C ALA A 118 12.78 17.72 0.19
N THR A 119 13.32 16.81 1.02
CA THR A 119 13.01 15.38 0.90
C THR A 119 11.54 15.09 1.21
N LEU A 120 10.96 15.72 2.25
CA LEU A 120 9.55 15.56 2.60
C LEU A 120 8.62 16.02 1.47
N ASN A 121 8.90 17.18 0.87
CA ASN A 121 8.13 17.71 -0.25
C ASN A 121 8.24 16.83 -1.50
N ALA A 122 9.43 16.28 -1.79
CA ALA A 122 9.61 15.36 -2.90
C ALA A 122 8.83 14.04 -2.71
N MET A 123 8.82 13.50 -1.48
CA MET A 123 7.99 12.34 -1.12
C MET A 123 6.50 12.66 -1.25
N ALA A 124 6.06 13.80 -0.73
CA ALA A 124 4.67 14.25 -0.77
C ALA A 124 4.16 14.39 -2.21
N ALA A 125 4.96 15.03 -3.07
CA ALA A 125 4.66 15.17 -4.49
C ALA A 125 4.57 13.81 -5.21
N ALA A 126 5.49 12.88 -4.94
CA ALA A 126 5.45 11.55 -5.52
C ALA A 126 4.23 10.73 -5.04
N LEU A 127 3.91 10.81 -3.75
CA LEU A 127 2.81 10.08 -3.15
C LEU A 127 1.43 10.72 -3.40
N GLY A 128 1.40 11.97 -3.89
CA GLY A 128 0.17 12.71 -4.14
C GLY A 128 -0.58 13.11 -2.86
N VAL A 129 0.15 13.39 -1.78
CA VAL A 129 -0.39 13.76 -0.45
C VAL A 129 0.28 15.01 0.11
N ALA A 130 -0.22 15.56 1.22
CA ALA A 130 0.42 16.69 1.88
C ALA A 130 1.74 16.28 2.57
N SER A 131 2.71 17.21 2.69
CA SER A 131 3.97 16.95 3.41
C SER A 131 3.73 16.58 4.88
N THR A 132 2.70 17.16 5.50
CA THR A 132 2.26 16.83 6.88
C THR A 132 1.81 15.39 7.05
N GLU A 133 1.23 14.77 6.00
CA GLU A 133 0.88 13.34 6.03
C GLU A 133 2.14 12.47 5.96
N VAL A 134 3.13 12.86 5.15
CA VAL A 134 4.42 12.17 5.07
C VAL A 134 5.18 12.29 6.41
N GLU A 135 5.19 13.48 7.01
CA GLU A 135 5.77 13.72 8.33
C GLU A 135 5.10 12.87 9.40
N SER A 136 3.77 12.84 9.42
CA SER A 136 2.99 12.02 10.35
C SER A 136 3.33 10.54 10.17
N ALA A 137 3.37 10.06 8.92
CA ALA A 137 3.70 8.68 8.58
C ALA A 137 5.14 8.29 8.95
N LEU A 138 6.09 9.21 8.87
CA LEU A 138 7.48 9.03 9.30
C LEU A 138 7.64 9.10 10.82
N GLY A 139 6.78 9.86 11.50
CA GLY A 139 6.75 9.98 12.96
C GLY A 139 6.22 8.74 13.68
N LEU A 140 5.51 7.86 12.97
CA LEU A 140 5.03 6.58 13.50
C LEU A 140 6.22 5.68 13.89
N GLN A 141 6.59 5.73 15.16
CA GLN A 141 7.43 4.70 15.74
C GLN A 141 6.60 3.43 15.82
N SER A 142 7.10 2.33 15.27
CA SER A 142 6.50 1.03 15.55
C SER A 142 6.71 0.74 17.03
N GLU A 143 5.71 0.99 17.87
CA GLU A 143 5.62 0.35 19.17
C GLU A 143 5.41 -1.15 18.93
N ALA A 144 6.50 -1.85 18.67
CA ALA A 144 6.51 -3.28 18.87
C ALA A 144 6.37 -3.48 20.37
N VAL A 145 5.14 -3.82 20.76
CA VAL A 145 4.74 -4.37 22.05
C VAL A 145 5.90 -5.14 22.68
N SER A 146 6.50 -4.52 23.69
CA SER A 146 7.22 -5.24 24.72
C SER A 146 6.15 -5.91 25.58
N THR A 147 5.77 -7.13 25.21
CA THR A 147 5.13 -8.06 26.15
C THR A 147 6.16 -9.09 26.52
N ALA A 148 6.43 -9.11 27.82
CA ALA A 148 7.25 -10.06 28.55
C ALA A 148 6.79 -11.52 28.36
#